data_AF-A0A667HHP0-F1
#
_entry.id   AF-A0A667HHP0-F1
#
_cell.length_a   1.000
_cell.length_b   1.000
_cell.length_c   1.000
_cell.angle_alpha   90.00
_cell.angle_beta   90.00
_cell.angle_gamma   90.00
#
_symmetry.space_group_name_H-M   'P 1'
#
loop_
_entity.id
_entity.type
_entity.pdbx_description
1 polymer ?
#
loop_
_entity_poly.entity_id
_entity_poly.type
_entity_poly.pdbx_seq_one_letter_code
_entity_poly.pdbx_strand_id
1 'polypeptide(L)'
;MTNTKGKRRGTRYMFSRPFRKHGVVPLATYMRIYKKGDIVDIKGMGTVQKGMPHKCYHGKTGRVYNVTHCWNPFPMNSWRDKCKKNKRRQDCKNVSFN
;
A
#
# COMPACT_ATOMS: atom_id res chain seq x y z
N MET A 1 4.54 3.06 -31.51
CA MET A 1 3.44 3.39 -30.57
C MET A 1 4.00 3.63 -29.17
N THR A 2 4.06 4.87 -28.69
CA THR A 2 4.56 5.17 -27.34
C THR A 2 3.45 5.06 -26.31
N ASN A 3 3.77 4.45 -25.16
CA ASN A 3 2.80 4.23 -24.10
C ASN A 3 2.85 5.32 -23.03
N THR A 4 1.70 5.70 -22.48
CA THR A 4 1.57 6.70 -21.40
C THR A 4 2.32 6.28 -20.13
N LYS A 5 2.90 7.23 -19.39
CA LYS A 5 3.69 6.98 -18.16
C LYS A 5 2.91 7.14 -16.85
N GLY A 6 1.58 6.99 -16.90
CA GLY A 6 0.71 7.13 -15.72
C GLY A 6 0.96 6.07 -14.64
N LYS A 7 0.85 6.47 -13.36
CA LYS A 7 1.08 5.63 -12.17
C LYS A 7 0.22 4.35 -12.14
N ARG A 8 -0.96 4.37 -12.77
CA ARG A 8 -1.91 3.23 -12.82
C ARG A 8 -1.98 2.51 -14.17
N ARG A 9 -1.09 2.83 -15.13
CA ARG A 9 -1.08 2.13 -16.42
C ARG A 9 -0.81 0.63 -16.25
N GLY A 10 -1.61 -0.21 -16.92
CA GLY A 10 -1.42 -1.66 -16.97
C GLY A 10 -1.93 -2.41 -15.72
N THR A 11 -2.73 -1.76 -14.88
CA THR A 11 -3.15 -2.32 -13.58
C THR A 11 -4.62 -2.76 -13.53
N ARG A 12 -5.26 -2.93 -14.70
CA ARG A 12 -6.69 -3.27 -14.85
C ARG A 12 -7.08 -4.47 -13.98
N TYR A 13 -6.34 -5.57 -14.10
CA TYR A 13 -6.59 -6.80 -13.33
C TYR A 13 -5.80 -6.87 -12.01
N MET A 14 -4.73 -6.09 -11.87
CA MET A 14 -3.88 -6.13 -10.66
C MET A 14 -4.56 -5.52 -9.44
N PHE A 15 -5.33 -4.45 -9.65
CA PHE A 15 -6.03 -3.71 -8.58
C PHE A 15 -7.55 -3.93 -8.58
N SER A 16 -8.08 -4.72 -9.53
CA SER A 16 -9.49 -5.11 -9.52
C SER A 16 -9.77 -5.98 -8.29
N ARG A 17 -11.01 -5.90 -7.79
CA ARG A 17 -11.47 -6.81 -6.75
C ARG A 17 -11.96 -8.10 -7.38
N PRO A 18 -11.84 -9.24 -6.67
CA PRO A 18 -12.44 -10.48 -7.13
C PRO A 18 -13.96 -10.37 -7.13
N PHE A 19 -14.59 -11.23 -7.94
CA PHE A 19 -16.03 -11.30 -8.09
C PHE A 19 -16.74 -11.43 -6.72
N ARG A 20 -17.86 -10.72 -6.57
CA ARG A 20 -18.68 -10.67 -5.32
C ARG A 20 -17.95 -10.17 -4.06
N LYS A 21 -16.74 -9.65 -4.18
CA LYS A 21 -16.04 -8.99 -3.08
C LYS A 21 -15.99 -7.48 -3.30
N HIS A 22 -16.95 -6.88 -3.97
CA HIS A 22 -17.02 -5.41 -4.12
C HIS A 22 -17.58 -4.74 -2.85
N GLY A 23 -17.43 -3.42 -2.73
CA GLY A 23 -17.96 -2.66 -1.59
C GLY A 23 -17.02 -2.58 -0.38
N VAL A 24 -17.60 -2.61 0.82
CA VAL A 24 -16.90 -2.34 2.09
C VAL A 24 -15.79 -3.38 2.35
N VAL A 25 -14.65 -2.92 2.85
CA VAL A 25 -13.53 -3.79 3.25
C VAL A 25 -13.80 -4.29 4.66
N PRO A 26 -13.61 -5.59 4.96
CA PRO A 26 -13.85 -6.13 6.29
C PRO A 26 -12.98 -5.43 7.35
N LEU A 27 -13.57 -5.20 8.52
CA LEU A 27 -12.93 -4.48 9.62
C LEU A 27 -11.64 -5.15 10.11
N ALA A 28 -11.54 -6.48 10.00
CA ALA A 28 -10.35 -7.25 10.32
C ALA A 28 -9.09 -6.76 9.56
N THR A 29 -9.22 -6.35 8.29
CA THR A 29 -8.07 -5.85 7.50
C THR A 29 -7.54 -4.54 8.04
N TYR A 30 -8.44 -3.69 8.55
CA TYR A 30 -8.02 -2.51 9.28
C TYR A 30 -7.36 -2.95 10.56
N MET A 31 -8.08 -3.68 11.42
CA MET A 31 -7.75 -4.03 12.82
C MET A 31 -6.44 -4.77 13.09
N ARG A 32 -5.79 -5.32 12.07
CA ARG A 32 -4.46 -5.92 12.18
C ARG A 32 -3.43 -4.95 12.77
N ILE A 33 -2.88 -5.35 13.92
CA ILE A 33 -1.74 -4.72 14.59
C ILE A 33 -0.47 -5.17 13.85
N TYR A 34 0.40 -4.21 13.55
CA TYR A 34 1.70 -4.48 12.94
C TYR A 34 2.76 -3.80 13.78
N LYS A 35 3.82 -4.53 14.08
CA LYS A 35 4.99 -4.04 14.80
C LYS A 35 6.15 -3.83 13.82
N LYS A 36 7.14 -3.05 14.24
CA LYS A 36 8.40 -2.92 13.47
C LYS A 36 9.08 -4.29 13.43
N GLY A 37 9.57 -4.68 12.26
CA GLY A 37 10.21 -5.98 12.02
C GLY A 37 9.30 -7.06 11.44
N ASP A 38 7.97 -6.89 11.48
CA ASP A 38 7.04 -7.88 10.94
C ASP A 38 7.20 -8.04 9.41
N ILE A 39 7.13 -9.30 8.95
CA ILE A 39 7.14 -9.64 7.52
C ILE A 39 5.72 -9.48 6.97
N VAL A 40 5.58 -8.69 5.91
CA VAL A 40 4.27 -8.31 5.38
C VAL A 40 4.22 -8.32 3.85
N ASP A 41 3.12 -8.87 3.32
CA ASP A 41 2.87 -8.89 1.87
C ASP A 41 2.15 -7.64 1.41
N ILE A 42 2.58 -7.06 0.29
CA ILE A 42 2.05 -5.82 -0.23
C ILE A 42 1.04 -6.10 -1.33
N LYS A 43 -0.23 -5.89 -1.00
CA LYS A 43 -1.35 -5.98 -1.93
C LYS A 43 -2.10 -4.65 -2.01
N GLY A 44 -2.17 -4.06 -3.19
CA GLY A 44 -3.04 -2.93 -3.48
C GLY A 44 -4.46 -3.38 -3.83
N MET A 45 -5.47 -2.73 -3.24
CA MET A 45 -6.88 -2.94 -3.59
C MET A 45 -7.49 -1.64 -4.14
N GLY A 46 -8.32 -1.74 -5.17
CA GLY A 46 -8.96 -0.57 -5.81
C GLY A 46 -9.90 0.24 -4.90
N THR A 47 -10.42 -0.36 -3.83
CA THR A 47 -11.33 0.31 -2.86
C THR A 47 -10.66 1.40 -2.03
N VAL A 48 -9.33 1.34 -1.87
CA VAL A 48 -8.55 2.28 -1.06
C VAL A 48 -7.72 3.15 -1.99
N GLN A 49 -8.15 4.40 -2.19
CA GLN A 49 -7.44 5.33 -3.07
C GLN A 49 -6.21 5.94 -2.39
N LYS A 50 -6.34 6.35 -1.11
CA LYS A 50 -5.27 7.02 -0.35
C LYS A 50 -4.26 6.01 0.20
N GLY A 51 -2.97 6.29 0.01
CA GLY A 51 -1.89 5.43 0.52
C GLY A 51 -1.81 4.07 -0.18
N MET A 52 -2.23 4.01 -1.45
CA MET A 52 -2.13 2.81 -2.27
C MET A 52 -0.69 2.65 -2.81
N PRO A 53 -0.15 1.42 -2.83
CA PRO A 53 1.20 1.16 -3.35
C PRO A 53 1.31 1.41 -4.85
N HIS A 54 2.52 1.75 -5.31
CA HIS A 54 2.82 1.76 -6.74
C HIS A 54 2.87 0.33 -7.29
N LYS A 55 2.53 0.16 -8.57
CA LYS A 55 2.38 -1.14 -9.22
C LYS A 55 3.63 -2.03 -9.17
N CYS A 56 4.83 -1.44 -9.11
CA CYS A 56 6.09 -2.18 -9.01
C CYS A 56 6.28 -2.92 -7.68
N TYR A 57 5.53 -2.56 -6.64
CA TYR A 57 5.63 -3.20 -5.32
C TYR A 57 4.51 -4.21 -5.03
N HIS A 58 3.57 -4.38 -5.98
CA HIS A 58 2.46 -5.30 -5.79
C HIS A 58 2.96 -6.74 -5.81
N GLY A 59 2.57 -7.54 -4.82
CA GLY A 59 3.01 -8.93 -4.68
C GLY A 59 4.41 -9.09 -4.09
N LYS A 60 5.08 -8.00 -3.71
CA LYS A 60 6.35 -8.08 -2.97
C LYS A 60 6.09 -8.25 -1.47
N THR A 61 6.96 -9.00 -0.83
CA THR A 61 7.03 -9.15 0.62
C THR A 61 8.16 -8.25 1.13
N GLY A 62 7.97 -7.62 2.29
CA GLY A 62 8.99 -6.76 2.89
C GLY A 62 8.81 -6.66 4.41
N ARG A 63 9.73 -5.96 5.07
CA ARG A 63 9.71 -5.77 6.52
C ARG A 63 9.19 -4.39 6.89
N VAL A 64 8.37 -4.31 7.93
CA VAL A 64 7.87 -3.02 8.45
C VAL A 64 9.00 -2.27 9.14
N TYR A 65 9.38 -1.10 8.62
CA TYR A 65 10.42 -0.27 9.24
C TYR A 65 9.85 0.80 10.17
N ASN A 66 8.68 1.36 9.81
CA ASN A 66 8.07 2.42 10.60
C ASN A 66 6.55 2.36 10.57
N VAL A 67 5.95 2.60 11.74
CA VAL A 67 4.52 2.74 11.97
C VAL A 67 4.33 4.14 12.53
N THR A 68 3.68 5.00 11.76
CA THR A 68 3.52 6.42 12.10
C THR A 68 2.06 6.78 12.11
N HIS A 69 1.61 7.65 13.00
CA HIS A 69 0.28 8.23 12.88
C HIS A 69 0.22 9.16 11.66
N CYS A 70 -0.89 9.12 10.91
CA CYS A 70 -1.04 9.77 9.62
C CYS A 70 -1.10 11.31 9.69
N TRP A 71 -1.13 11.89 10.90
CA TRP A 71 -1.14 13.33 11.15
C TRP A 71 0.27 13.96 11.14
N ASN A 72 1.34 13.20 11.36
CA ASN A 72 2.70 13.78 11.40
C ASN A 72 3.27 13.97 9.98
N PRO A 73 3.62 15.21 9.58
CA PRO A 73 4.24 15.50 8.29
C PRO A 73 5.76 15.32 8.39
N PHE A 74 6.30 14.17 7.96
CA PHE A 74 7.75 14.00 7.78
C PHE A 74 8.16 14.21 6.31
N PRO A 75 9.36 14.78 6.03
CA PRO A 75 9.84 15.05 4.67
C PRO A 75 10.06 13.74 3.87
N MET A 76 9.40 13.64 2.71
CA MET A 76 9.55 12.53 1.75
C MET A 76 10.79 12.73 0.85
N ASN A 77 12.00 12.63 1.40
CA ASN A 77 13.21 13.03 0.64
C ASN A 77 14.21 11.91 0.33
N SER A 78 13.97 10.65 0.71
CA SER A 78 14.96 9.57 0.49
C SER A 78 14.39 8.22 0.06
N TRP A 79 13.36 8.18 -0.79
CA TRP A 79 12.59 6.94 -0.95
C TRP A 79 12.42 6.49 -2.40
N ARG A 80 13.44 5.82 -2.97
CA ARG A 80 13.30 5.03 -4.21
C ARG A 80 12.72 3.61 -3.97
N ASP A 81 12.67 3.16 -2.71
CA ASP A 81 12.15 1.82 -2.31
C ASP A 81 10.95 1.88 -1.33
N LYS A 82 10.43 3.07 -1.04
CA LYS A 82 9.31 3.37 -0.10
C LYS A 82 7.92 2.91 -0.53
N CYS A 83 7.37 1.80 -0.03
CA CYS A 83 5.94 1.50 -0.15
C CYS A 83 5.12 1.91 1.09
N LYS A 84 4.13 2.80 0.90
CA LYS A 84 3.16 3.26 1.92
C LYS A 84 1.87 2.43 1.80
N LYS A 85 1.40 1.83 2.89
CA LYS A 85 0.39 0.73 2.82
C LYS A 85 -1.04 1.11 3.18
N ASN A 86 -1.27 2.17 3.96
CA ASN A 86 -2.63 2.61 4.30
C ASN A 86 -2.60 4.04 4.85
N LYS A 87 -3.57 4.87 4.46
CA LYS A 87 -3.73 6.26 4.97
C LYS A 87 -5.09 6.47 5.68
N ARG A 88 -5.93 5.42 5.78
CA ARG A 88 -7.31 5.50 6.32
C ARG A 88 -7.51 4.93 7.72
N ARG A 89 -6.60 4.08 8.19
CA ARG A 89 -6.36 3.97 9.64
C ARG A 89 -5.51 5.16 10.05
N GLN A 90 -5.61 5.58 11.31
CA GLN A 90 -4.82 6.65 11.90
C GLN A 90 -3.29 6.46 11.74
N ASP A 91 -2.81 5.39 11.08
CA ASP A 91 -1.40 5.05 10.92
C ASP A 91 -0.98 4.85 9.46
N CYS A 92 0.03 5.61 9.03
CA CYS A 92 0.89 5.34 7.89
C CYS A 92 1.92 4.26 8.23
N LYS A 93 1.75 3.07 7.65
CA LYS A 93 2.72 1.97 7.74
C LYS A 93 3.62 2.00 6.53
N ASN A 94 4.92 1.96 6.77
CA ASN A 94 5.90 1.95 5.72
C ASN A 94 6.73 0.67 5.75
N VAL A 95 7.00 0.14 4.55
CA VAL A 95 7.68 -1.15 4.36
C VAL A 95 8.96 -0.94 3.57
N SER A 96 10.04 -1.59 4.01
CA SER A 96 11.33 -1.63 3.33
C SER A 96 11.44 -2.94 2.56
N PHE A 97 12.01 -2.87 1.37
CA PHE A 97 12.41 -4.03 0.59
C PHE A 97 13.93 -4.14 0.72
N ASN A 98 14.43 -5.33 1.07
CA ASN A 98 15.83 -5.66 0.87
C ASN A 98 16.07 -5.87 -0.64
#